data_AF-A0A849Q1D1-F1
#
_entry.id   AF-A0A849Q1D1-F1
#
_cell.length_a   1.000
_cell.length_b   1.000
_cell.length_c   1.000
_cell.angle_alpha   90.00
_cell.angle_beta   90.00
_cell.angle_gamma   90.00
#
_symmetry.space_group_name_H-M   'P 1'
#
loop_
_entity.id
_entity.type
_entity.pdbx_description
1 polymer ?
#
loop_
_entity_poly.entity_id
_entity_poly.type
_entity_poly.pdbx_seq_one_letter_code
_entity_poly.pdbx_strand_id
1 'polypeptide(L)'
;MNKKRISNKAFIFFFIFIFLTSMSTVATSSDWSQFQSDWEHTALTQDLAVKDNPETAWSVTTSMYEENGINAPPIIADDLVYIYTTNGSIWAFDKNNGDLVWRNKTTGGTALQSSTPAYGNGKIFVASNSGDLFAFDGLTGEKLWNEHVTDSNFECPITYFDHMIYIGDGLKGGVATKYYYCYDENGQQLWKYANERSAGFLWNGACVVGDFI
;
A
#
# COMPACT_ATOMS: atom_id res chain seq x y z
N MET A 1 -88.41 11.95 -34.64
CA MET A 1 -87.72 12.29 -33.37
C MET A 1 -86.64 11.25 -33.08
N ASN A 2 -85.38 11.68 -33.19
CA ASN A 2 -84.08 11.16 -32.72
C ASN A 2 -83.90 9.70 -32.25
N LYS A 3 -83.14 8.93 -33.06
CA LYS A 3 -82.36 7.77 -32.61
C LYS A 3 -81.05 8.27 -31.94
N LYS A 4 -80.83 7.96 -30.66
CA LYS A 4 -79.57 8.27 -29.96
C LYS A 4 -78.52 7.19 -30.26
N ARG A 5 -77.39 7.61 -30.85
CA ARG A 5 -76.14 6.86 -31.00
C ARG A 5 -75.46 6.71 -29.64
N ILE A 6 -75.11 5.49 -29.24
CA ILE A 6 -74.21 5.21 -28.12
C ILE A 6 -72.79 5.15 -28.69
N SER A 7 -71.91 6.06 -28.26
CA SER A 7 -70.49 6.07 -28.65
C SER A 7 -69.68 5.24 -27.65
N ASN A 8 -69.10 4.13 -28.10
CA ASN A 8 -68.08 3.40 -27.36
C ASN A 8 -66.78 4.21 -27.35
N LYS A 9 -66.31 4.64 -26.18
CA LYS A 9 -64.94 5.15 -26.00
C LYS A 9 -64.07 4.01 -25.49
N ALA A 10 -63.15 3.54 -26.33
CA ALA A 10 -62.12 2.57 -25.93
C ALA A 10 -61.08 3.28 -25.05
N PHE A 11 -60.84 2.77 -23.85
CA PHE A 11 -59.74 3.18 -22.98
C PHE A 11 -58.52 2.32 -23.31
N ILE A 12 -57.47 2.93 -23.85
CA ILE A 12 -56.17 2.27 -24.09
C ILE A 12 -55.30 2.54 -22.86
N PHE A 13 -54.93 1.48 -22.12
CA PHE A 13 -53.95 1.56 -21.05
C PHE A 13 -52.55 1.37 -21.64
N PHE A 14 -51.69 2.38 -21.48
CA PHE A 14 -50.27 2.30 -21.82
C PHE A 14 -49.52 1.73 -20.60
N PHE A 15 -49.02 0.50 -20.68
CA PHE A 15 -48.11 -0.06 -19.68
C PHE A 15 -46.69 0.41 -20.00
N ILE A 16 -46.13 1.27 -19.15
CA ILE A 16 -44.72 1.64 -19.19
C ILE A 16 -43.95 0.58 -18.40
N PHE A 17 -43.18 -0.27 -19.10
CA PHE A 17 -42.21 -1.15 -18.46
C PHE A 17 -40.94 -0.35 -18.15
N ILE A 18 -40.73 -0.01 -16.88
CA ILE A 18 -39.46 0.52 -16.39
C ILE A 18 -38.53 -0.66 -16.17
N PHE A 19 -37.56 -0.85 -17.06
CA PHE A 19 -36.45 -1.79 -16.83
C PHE A 19 -35.48 -1.13 -15.85
N LEU A 20 -35.52 -1.55 -14.58
CA LEU A 20 -34.50 -1.22 -13.60
C LEU A 20 -33.28 -2.10 -13.91
N THR A 21 -32.31 -1.56 -14.64
CA THR A 21 -31.00 -2.20 -14.75
C THR A 21 -30.27 -2.00 -13.42
N SER A 22 -30.15 -3.05 -12.61
CA SER A 22 -29.23 -3.04 -11.49
C SER A 22 -27.81 -2.92 -12.05
N MET A 23 -27.20 -1.74 -11.92
CA MET A 23 -25.76 -1.64 -12.08
C MET A 23 -25.16 -2.37 -10.89
N SER A 24 -24.65 -3.57 -11.12
CA SER A 24 -23.76 -4.22 -10.17
C SER A 24 -22.50 -3.38 -10.14
N THR A 25 -22.37 -2.49 -9.16
CA THR A 25 -21.07 -1.92 -8.83
C THR A 25 -20.19 -3.10 -8.44
N VAL A 26 -19.21 -3.44 -9.26
CA VAL A 26 -18.11 -4.29 -8.79
C VAL A 26 -17.47 -3.47 -7.67
N ALA A 27 -17.67 -3.89 -6.41
CA ALA A 27 -16.96 -3.29 -5.31
C ALA A 27 -15.48 -3.53 -5.58
N THR A 28 -14.73 -2.46 -5.85
CA THR A 28 -13.27 -2.51 -5.89
C THR A 28 -12.81 -2.86 -4.49
N SER A 29 -12.06 -3.95 -4.34
CA SER A 29 -11.46 -4.31 -3.04
C SER A 29 -10.71 -3.10 -2.47
N SER A 30 -10.79 -2.92 -1.16
CA SER A 30 -10.05 -1.88 -0.47
C SER A 30 -8.54 -2.03 -0.67
N ASP A 31 -7.84 -0.91 -0.62
CA ASP A 31 -6.39 -0.88 -0.61
C ASP A 31 -5.84 -1.33 0.76
N TRP A 32 -4.61 -1.82 0.74
CA TRP A 32 -3.80 -2.10 1.91
C TRP A 32 -2.46 -1.37 1.72
N SER A 33 -2.49 -0.05 1.80
CA SER A 33 -1.45 0.82 1.23
C SER A 33 -0.17 0.91 2.08
N GLN A 34 -0.18 0.42 3.31
CA GLN A 34 0.98 0.41 4.20
C GLN A 34 0.87 -0.71 5.25
N PHE A 35 1.86 -0.79 6.14
CA PHE A 35 1.86 -1.78 7.23
C PHE A 35 0.58 -1.68 8.07
N GLN A 36 -0.07 -2.83 8.28
CA GLN A 36 -1.35 -2.88 9.01
C GLN A 36 -2.44 -1.96 8.42
N SER A 37 -2.51 -1.87 7.09
CA SER A 37 -3.54 -1.23 6.26
C SER A 37 -3.47 0.30 6.18
N ASP A 38 -3.38 1.00 7.31
CA ASP A 38 -3.43 2.46 7.38
C ASP A 38 -2.35 3.04 8.32
N TRP A 39 -2.28 4.38 8.45
CA TRP A 39 -1.26 5.06 9.26
C TRP A 39 -1.48 4.90 10.78
N GLU A 40 -2.66 4.46 11.20
CA GLU A 40 -2.99 4.12 12.59
C GLU A 40 -2.68 2.65 12.89
N HIS A 41 -2.26 1.88 11.88
CA HIS A 41 -1.99 0.44 11.95
C HIS A 41 -3.21 -0.36 12.43
N THR A 42 -4.41 -0.03 11.97
CA THR A 42 -5.63 -0.70 12.47
C THR A 42 -5.69 -2.19 12.10
N ALA A 43 -5.04 -2.59 11.01
CA ALA A 43 -5.12 -3.92 10.40
C ALA A 43 -6.56 -4.34 10.03
N LEU A 44 -7.44 -3.38 9.73
CA LEU A 44 -8.83 -3.62 9.39
C LEU A 44 -9.11 -3.38 7.91
N THR A 45 -10.00 -4.19 7.35
CA THR A 45 -10.64 -3.94 6.05
C THR A 45 -12.15 -4.18 6.19
N GLN A 46 -12.94 -3.45 5.40
CA GLN A 46 -14.38 -3.69 5.26
C GLN A 46 -14.69 -4.82 4.28
N ASP A 47 -13.68 -5.30 3.54
CA ASP A 47 -13.83 -6.37 2.58
C ASP A 47 -14.22 -7.68 3.26
N LEU A 48 -15.12 -8.41 2.62
CA LEU A 48 -15.54 -9.72 3.11
C LEU A 48 -14.46 -10.74 2.82
N ALA A 49 -14.03 -11.46 3.86
CA ALA A 49 -13.16 -12.62 3.69
C ALA A 49 -13.84 -13.71 2.83
N VAL A 50 -13.06 -14.41 2.02
CA VAL A 50 -13.49 -15.65 1.35
C VAL A 50 -13.77 -16.69 2.42
N LYS A 51 -15.03 -17.12 2.55
CA LYS A 51 -15.46 -18.03 3.63
C LYS A 51 -15.42 -19.50 3.24
N ASP A 52 -15.60 -19.80 1.95
CA ASP A 52 -15.75 -21.16 1.47
C ASP A 52 -14.71 -21.45 0.38
N ASN A 53 -13.94 -22.52 0.57
CA ASN A 53 -13.02 -23.13 -0.40
C ASN A 53 -12.16 -22.13 -1.20
N PRO A 54 -11.21 -21.41 -0.56
CA PRO A 54 -10.32 -20.52 -1.28
C PRO A 54 -9.48 -21.30 -2.31
N GLU A 55 -9.39 -20.78 -3.52
CA GLU A 55 -8.53 -21.28 -4.58
C GLU A 55 -7.45 -20.25 -4.91
N THR A 56 -6.31 -20.72 -5.42
CA THR A 56 -5.23 -19.83 -5.89
C THR A 56 -5.68 -19.10 -7.15
N ALA A 57 -5.88 -17.78 -7.06
CA ALA A 57 -6.20 -16.95 -8.23
C ALA A 57 -5.00 -16.84 -9.18
N TRP A 58 -3.82 -16.55 -8.63
CA TRP A 58 -2.54 -16.52 -9.34
C TRP A 58 -1.38 -16.74 -8.37
N SER A 59 -0.20 -17.05 -8.91
CA SER A 59 1.04 -17.19 -8.14
C SER A 59 2.23 -16.79 -9.00
N VAL A 60 3.15 -16.04 -8.42
CA VAL A 60 4.39 -15.60 -9.07
C VAL A 60 5.60 -15.82 -8.18
N THR A 61 6.78 -15.87 -8.78
CA THR A 61 8.05 -15.98 -8.06
C THR A 61 8.87 -14.71 -8.29
N THR A 62 9.31 -14.08 -7.20
CA THR A 62 10.15 -12.86 -7.23
C THR A 62 11.65 -13.18 -7.30
N SER A 63 12.01 -14.40 -7.71
CA SER A 63 13.39 -14.90 -7.78
C SER A 63 13.56 -16.09 -8.73
N MET A 64 14.73 -16.20 -9.35
CA MET A 64 15.22 -17.42 -10.04
C MET A 64 16.37 -18.11 -9.28
N TYR A 65 16.82 -17.54 -8.16
CA TYR A 65 17.95 -18.02 -7.34
C TYR A 65 17.52 -18.32 -5.90
N GLU A 66 18.14 -19.29 -5.26
CA GLU A 66 17.67 -19.94 -4.01
C GLU A 66 17.73 -19.04 -2.74
N GLU A 67 18.35 -17.85 -2.78
CA GLU A 67 18.58 -17.00 -1.60
C GLU A 67 17.84 -15.65 -1.59
N ASN A 68 16.67 -15.56 -2.22
CA ASN A 68 15.82 -14.35 -2.13
C ASN A 68 14.51 -14.67 -1.40
N GLY A 69 14.25 -13.94 -0.32
CA GLY A 69 13.05 -14.05 0.50
C GLY A 69 12.18 -12.80 0.43
N ILE A 70 11.05 -12.88 1.13
CA ILE A 70 10.13 -11.77 1.38
C ILE A 70 9.97 -11.71 2.90
N ASN A 71 10.50 -10.65 3.53
CA ASN A 71 10.44 -10.45 4.98
C ASN A 71 9.48 -9.31 5.39
N ALA A 72 9.05 -8.50 4.43
CA ALA A 72 8.02 -7.49 4.62
C ALA A 72 6.69 -8.01 4.02
N PRO A 73 5.54 -7.72 4.64
CA PRO A 73 4.25 -8.00 4.02
C PRO A 73 4.12 -7.26 2.68
N PRO A 74 3.45 -7.85 1.68
CA PRO A 74 3.06 -7.12 0.49
C PRO A 74 2.06 -6.02 0.86
N ILE A 75 2.03 -4.96 0.06
CA ILE A 75 1.01 -3.91 0.15
C ILE A 75 0.23 -3.83 -1.16
N ILE A 76 -1.00 -3.36 -1.10
CA ILE A 76 -1.91 -3.28 -2.25
C ILE A 76 -2.39 -1.85 -2.38
N ALA A 77 -2.19 -1.22 -3.54
CA ALA A 77 -2.74 0.09 -3.82
C ALA A 77 -2.89 0.29 -5.34
N ASP A 78 -3.92 1.03 -5.75
CA ASP A 78 -4.18 1.38 -7.15
C ASP A 78 -4.09 0.17 -8.10
N ASP A 79 -4.76 -0.94 -7.71
CA ASP A 79 -4.81 -2.21 -8.43
C ASP A 79 -3.47 -2.97 -8.59
N LEU A 80 -2.42 -2.53 -7.89
CA LEU A 80 -1.11 -3.17 -7.88
C LEU A 80 -0.80 -3.82 -6.53
N VAL A 81 -0.14 -4.98 -6.59
CA VAL A 81 0.49 -5.65 -5.45
C VAL A 81 1.97 -5.34 -5.46
N TYR A 82 2.46 -4.67 -4.42
CA TYR A 82 3.86 -4.32 -4.26
C TYR A 82 4.57 -5.29 -3.31
N ILE A 83 5.72 -5.81 -3.74
CA ILE A 83 6.55 -6.74 -2.97
C ILE A 83 7.97 -6.20 -2.87
N TYR A 84 8.43 -5.95 -1.65
CA TYR A 84 9.83 -5.62 -1.38
C TYR A 84 10.61 -6.85 -0.92
N THR A 85 11.55 -7.29 -1.75
CA THR A 85 12.33 -8.50 -1.53
C THR A 85 13.57 -8.24 -0.69
N THR A 86 14.05 -9.28 0.01
CA THR A 86 15.21 -9.19 0.91
C THR A 86 16.52 -8.77 0.24
N ASN A 87 16.60 -8.80 -1.09
CA ASN A 87 17.75 -8.37 -1.88
C ASN A 87 17.67 -6.91 -2.39
N GLY A 88 16.71 -6.12 -1.88
CA GLY A 88 16.56 -4.72 -2.25
C GLY A 88 15.92 -4.52 -3.62
N SER A 89 14.93 -5.34 -3.99
CA SER A 89 14.13 -5.11 -5.19
C SER A 89 12.67 -4.88 -4.82
N ILE A 90 12.05 -3.87 -5.43
CA ILE A 90 10.62 -3.61 -5.33
C ILE A 90 9.98 -4.07 -6.64
N TRP A 91 8.93 -4.88 -6.52
CA TRP A 91 8.18 -5.44 -7.63
C TRP A 91 6.73 -4.98 -7.54
N ALA A 92 6.11 -4.71 -8.69
CA ALA A 92 4.69 -4.43 -8.80
C ALA A 92 4.03 -5.41 -9.76
N PHE A 93 2.96 -6.05 -9.29
CA PHE A 93 2.16 -6.99 -10.07
C PHE A 93 0.72 -6.49 -10.17
N ASP A 94 0.04 -6.76 -11.28
CA ASP A 94 -1.40 -6.53 -11.38
C ASP A 94 -2.14 -7.43 -10.39
N LYS A 95 -3.01 -6.85 -9.55
CA LYS A 95 -3.67 -7.61 -8.47
C LYS A 95 -4.61 -8.71 -8.98
N ASN A 96 -5.12 -8.59 -10.19
CA ASN A 96 -6.17 -9.45 -10.72
C ASN A 96 -5.59 -10.71 -11.39
N ASN A 97 -4.44 -10.58 -12.05
CA ASN A 97 -3.86 -11.68 -12.81
C ASN A 97 -2.41 -12.04 -12.43
N GLY A 98 -1.74 -11.24 -11.60
CA GLY A 98 -0.36 -11.45 -11.18
C GLY A 98 0.69 -11.09 -12.23
N ASP A 99 0.32 -10.44 -13.33
CA ASP A 99 1.28 -10.04 -14.36
C ASP A 99 2.27 -9.01 -13.79
N LEU A 100 3.55 -9.19 -14.11
CA LEU A 100 4.58 -8.22 -13.74
C LEU A 100 4.37 -6.91 -14.51
N VAL A 101 4.08 -5.83 -13.77
CA VAL A 101 3.95 -4.48 -14.34
C VAL A 101 5.31 -3.82 -14.40
N TRP A 102 6.02 -3.76 -13.28
CA TRP A 102 7.37 -3.22 -13.22
C TRP A 102 8.18 -3.82 -12.07
N ARG A 103 9.51 -3.66 -12.15
CA ARG A 103 10.43 -3.94 -11.05
C ARG A 103 11.57 -2.93 -11.03
N ASN A 104 12.03 -2.57 -9.85
CA ASN A 104 13.20 -1.72 -9.67
C ASN A 104 14.06 -2.21 -8.50
N LYS A 105 15.33 -1.80 -8.48
CA LYS A 105 16.30 -2.17 -7.46
C LYS A 105 16.64 -0.93 -6.63
N THR A 106 16.44 -1.01 -5.32
CA THR A 106 16.80 0.06 -4.38
C THR A 106 18.30 0.06 -4.13
N THR A 107 18.88 -1.10 -3.82
CA THR A 107 20.29 -1.23 -3.46
C THR A 107 20.92 -2.49 -4.06
N GLY A 108 22.25 -2.47 -4.22
CA GLY A 108 23.04 -3.67 -4.51
C GLY A 108 23.44 -4.50 -3.29
N GLY A 109 22.93 -4.14 -2.10
CA GLY A 109 23.39 -4.67 -0.82
C GLY A 109 22.88 -6.09 -0.54
N THR A 110 23.63 -6.82 0.29
CA THR A 110 23.29 -8.17 0.77
C THR A 110 22.54 -8.16 2.10
N ALA A 111 22.31 -6.99 2.69
CA ALA A 111 21.60 -6.87 3.96
C ALA A 111 20.13 -7.25 3.77
N LEU A 112 19.60 -8.05 4.70
CA LEU A 112 18.20 -8.48 4.68
C LEU A 112 17.30 -7.26 4.79
N GLN A 113 16.49 -7.03 3.76
CA GLN A 113 15.49 -5.97 3.75
C GLN A 113 14.20 -6.46 4.43
N SER A 114 13.71 -5.71 5.41
CA SER A 114 12.50 -6.06 6.20
C SER A 114 11.53 -4.89 6.40
N SER A 115 11.91 -3.66 6.04
CA SER A 115 11.04 -2.49 6.15
C SER A 115 9.83 -2.62 5.22
N THR A 116 8.62 -2.50 5.79
CA THR A 116 7.39 -2.52 4.99
C THR A 116 7.27 -1.21 4.19
N PRO A 117 7.05 -1.27 2.87
CA PRO A 117 6.79 -0.08 2.06
C PRO A 117 5.49 0.64 2.48
N ALA A 118 5.37 1.90 2.06
CA ALA A 118 4.13 2.65 2.14
C ALA A 118 3.79 3.29 0.79
N TYR A 119 2.50 3.33 0.46
CA TYR A 119 1.98 3.95 -0.74
C TYR A 119 1.18 5.21 -0.39
N GLY A 120 1.39 6.28 -1.15
CA GLY A 120 0.70 7.54 -0.94
C GLY A 120 0.92 8.53 -2.08
N ASN A 121 -0.16 9.21 -2.50
CA ASN A 121 -0.14 10.23 -3.56
C ASN A 121 0.59 9.77 -4.84
N GLY A 122 0.28 8.56 -5.32
CA GLY A 122 0.87 8.01 -6.54
C GLY A 122 2.31 7.49 -6.39
N LYS A 123 2.86 7.46 -5.17
CA LYS A 123 4.26 7.10 -4.91
C LYS A 123 4.36 5.90 -3.97
N ILE A 124 5.37 5.08 -4.20
CA ILE A 124 5.78 3.99 -3.31
C ILE A 124 7.08 4.37 -2.61
N PHE A 125 7.06 4.36 -1.28
CA PHE A 125 8.21 4.67 -0.44
C PHE A 125 8.82 3.40 0.11
N VAL A 126 10.15 3.27 0.01
CA VAL A 126 10.88 2.08 0.43
C VAL A 126 12.14 2.49 1.17
N ALA A 127 12.44 1.79 2.27
CA ALA A 127 13.65 2.03 3.06
C ALA A 127 14.59 0.83 2.98
N SER A 128 15.87 1.13 2.76
CA SER A 128 16.91 0.11 2.74
C SER A 128 17.50 -0.11 4.13
N ASN A 129 17.95 -1.34 4.37
CA ASN A 129 18.73 -1.64 5.58
C ASN A 129 20.12 -0.98 5.57
N SER A 130 20.50 -0.30 4.48
CA SER A 130 21.70 0.54 4.39
C SER A 130 21.44 2.01 4.79
N GLY A 131 20.22 2.31 5.25
CA GLY A 131 19.87 3.63 5.77
C GLY A 131 19.43 4.63 4.70
N ASP A 132 19.08 4.15 3.51
CA ASP A 132 18.56 4.98 2.42
C ASP A 132 17.03 4.92 2.37
N LEU A 133 16.39 6.03 2.03
CA LEU A 133 14.96 6.14 1.73
C LEU A 133 14.78 6.44 0.24
N PHE A 134 13.85 5.76 -0.40
CA PHE A 134 13.56 5.88 -1.83
C PHE A 134 12.09 6.22 -2.04
N ALA A 135 11.81 6.97 -3.10
CA ALA A 135 10.49 7.03 -3.71
C ALA A 135 10.53 6.58 -5.16
N PHE A 136 9.54 5.80 -5.55
CA PHE A 136 9.28 5.48 -6.94
C PHE A 136 7.87 5.92 -7.31
N ASP A 137 7.68 6.23 -8.58
CA ASP A 137 6.35 6.37 -9.16
C ASP A 137 5.62 5.02 -9.08
N GLY A 138 4.40 5.04 -8.53
CA GLY A 138 3.63 3.83 -8.23
C GLY A 138 3.22 3.03 -9.46
N LEU A 139 2.94 3.71 -10.58
CA LEU A 139 2.47 3.08 -11.82
C LEU A 139 3.61 2.59 -12.70
N THR A 140 4.72 3.33 -12.76
CA THR A 140 5.82 3.08 -13.70
C THR A 140 7.03 2.43 -13.06
N GLY A 141 7.17 2.54 -11.73
CA GLY A 141 8.37 2.12 -11.01
C GLY A 141 9.59 3.00 -11.28
N GLU A 142 9.42 4.17 -11.92
CA GLU A 142 10.50 5.14 -12.11
C GLU A 142 10.95 5.66 -10.74
N LYS A 143 12.27 5.65 -10.49
CA LYS A 143 12.82 6.21 -9.26
C LYS A 143 12.73 7.73 -9.31
N LEU A 144 11.93 8.31 -8.43
CA LEU A 144 11.75 9.77 -8.32
C LEU A 144 12.90 10.41 -7.56
N TRP A 145 13.28 9.82 -6.41
CA TRP A 145 14.40 10.29 -5.60
C TRP A 145 14.95 9.18 -4.70
N ASN A 146 16.14 9.41 -4.16
CA ASN A 146 16.71 8.63 -3.07
C ASN A 146 17.54 9.51 -2.16
N GLU A 147 17.41 9.30 -0.85
CA GLU A 147 18.10 10.07 0.18
C GLU A 147 18.80 9.14 1.16
N HIS A 148 20.04 9.45 1.50
CA HIS A 148 20.74 8.75 2.56
C HIS A 148 20.39 9.41 3.91
N VAL A 149 19.68 8.67 4.77
CA VAL A 149 19.10 9.22 6.01
C VAL A 149 20.03 8.98 7.21
N THR A 150 20.67 7.82 7.27
CA THR A 150 21.43 7.38 8.44
C THR A 150 22.48 6.34 8.09
N ASP A 151 23.64 6.40 8.74
CA ASP A 151 24.64 5.31 8.71
C ASP A 151 24.20 4.08 9.54
N SER A 152 23.04 4.17 10.20
CA SER A 152 22.40 3.02 10.83
C SER A 152 21.66 2.18 9.77
N ASN A 153 20.53 1.60 10.14
CA ASN A 153 19.84 0.61 9.33
C ASN A 153 18.33 0.78 9.55
N PHE A 154 17.52 0.48 8.54
CA PHE A 154 16.07 0.53 8.64
C PHE A 154 15.46 -0.86 8.59
N GLU A 155 14.64 -1.16 9.61
CA GLU A 155 13.82 -2.38 9.67
C GLU A 155 12.39 -2.12 10.13
N CYS A 156 12.06 -0.84 10.31
CA CYS A 156 10.72 -0.42 10.66
C CYS A 156 9.88 -0.25 9.39
N PRO A 157 8.59 -0.59 9.41
CA PRO A 157 7.61 -0.07 8.47
C PRO A 157 7.74 1.44 8.27
N ILE A 158 7.55 1.87 7.02
CA ILE A 158 7.29 3.27 6.71
C ILE A 158 5.81 3.55 6.99
N THR A 159 5.54 4.71 7.59
CA THR A 159 4.18 5.23 7.71
C THR A 159 4.04 6.46 6.84
N TYR A 160 3.00 6.48 6.01
CA TYR A 160 2.64 7.63 5.18
C TYR A 160 1.31 8.22 5.65
N PHE A 161 1.33 9.50 5.98
CA PHE A 161 0.15 10.25 6.41
C PHE A 161 0.30 11.72 6.07
N ASP A 162 -0.76 12.33 5.52
CA ASP A 162 -0.82 13.77 5.22
C ASP A 162 0.42 14.31 4.50
N HIS A 163 0.79 13.65 3.38
CA HIS A 163 1.95 14.01 2.55
C HIS A 163 3.31 13.88 3.24
N MET A 164 3.37 13.25 4.41
CA MET A 164 4.57 13.03 5.19
C MET A 164 4.90 11.54 5.32
N ILE A 165 6.19 11.27 5.37
CA ILE A 165 6.79 9.94 5.50
C ILE A 165 7.46 9.88 6.86
N TYR A 166 7.11 8.89 7.66
CA TYR A 166 7.66 8.66 8.99
C TYR A 166 8.43 7.35 9.03
N ILE A 167 9.64 7.39 9.57
CA ILE A 167 10.51 6.21 9.71
C ILE A 167 11.40 6.33 10.94
N GLY A 168 11.74 5.20 11.56
CA GLY A 168 12.67 5.13 12.69
C GLY A 168 13.87 4.25 12.40
N ASP A 169 15.00 4.52 13.07
CA ASP A 169 16.18 3.64 13.05
C ASP A 169 15.83 2.22 13.54
N GLY A 170 16.48 1.20 12.98
CA GLY A 170 16.30 -0.22 13.31
C GLY A 170 17.35 -0.83 14.26
N LEU A 171 18.01 -1.90 13.79
CA LEU A 171 18.84 -2.91 14.51
C LEU A 171 20.13 -2.44 15.17
N LYS A 172 20.25 -1.19 15.61
CA LYS A 172 21.34 -0.87 16.53
C LYS A 172 21.01 -1.45 17.91
N GLY A 173 21.34 -2.72 18.14
CA GLY A 173 21.21 -3.38 19.43
C GLY A 173 22.03 -2.67 20.52
N GLY A 174 21.71 -2.92 21.78
CA GLY A 174 22.32 -2.24 22.92
C GLY A 174 21.66 -0.91 23.23
N VAL A 175 22.33 -0.07 24.04
CA VAL A 175 21.86 1.25 24.44
C VAL A 175 22.54 2.29 23.56
N ALA A 176 21.76 2.96 22.73
CA ALA A 176 22.23 4.04 21.88
C ALA A 176 21.10 5.06 21.68
N THR A 177 21.45 6.27 21.25
CA THR A 177 20.46 7.19 20.70
C THR A 177 19.95 6.61 19.39
N LYS A 178 18.64 6.42 19.30
CA LYS A 178 17.92 6.08 18.07
C LYS A 178 17.14 7.30 17.62
N TYR A 179 16.83 7.38 16.34
CA TYR A 179 16.12 8.52 15.78
C TYR A 179 14.84 8.10 15.09
N TYR A 180 13.86 8.98 15.16
CA TYR A 180 12.73 9.04 14.23
C TYR A 180 12.95 10.20 13.28
N TYR A 181 12.47 10.03 12.05
CA TYR A 181 12.60 11.00 10.98
C TYR A 181 11.24 11.25 10.34
N CYS A 182 11.06 12.46 9.85
CA CYS A 182 9.96 12.80 8.98
C CYS A 182 10.48 13.50 7.73
N TYR A 183 9.97 13.05 6.59
CA TYR A 183 10.28 13.58 5.27
C TYR A 183 8.99 13.98 4.57
N ASP A 184 9.06 14.96 3.69
CA ASP A 184 7.99 15.19 2.72
C ASP A 184 8.08 14.21 1.55
N GLU A 185 7.06 14.24 0.68
CA GLU A 185 6.99 13.38 -0.51
C GLU A 185 8.06 13.65 -1.59
N ASN A 186 8.85 14.72 -1.44
CA ASN A 186 9.94 15.10 -2.34
C ASN A 186 11.32 14.72 -1.79
N GLY A 187 11.38 14.07 -0.63
CA GLY A 187 12.64 13.66 0.00
C GLY A 187 13.28 14.75 0.87
N GLN A 188 12.57 15.85 1.17
CA GLN A 188 13.08 16.85 2.11
C GLN A 188 12.82 16.41 3.55
N GLN A 189 13.88 16.33 4.37
CA GLN A 189 13.73 16.09 5.80
C GLN A 189 13.03 17.29 6.47
N LEU A 190 11.88 17.05 7.09
CA LEU A 190 11.13 18.03 7.85
C LEU A 190 11.62 18.12 9.29
N TRP A 191 11.83 16.96 9.93
CA TRP A 191 12.40 16.90 11.27
C TRP A 191 13.12 15.58 11.54
N LYS A 192 13.95 15.61 12.58
CA LYS A 192 14.64 14.45 13.15
C LYS A 192 14.53 14.52 14.67
N TYR A 193 14.05 13.46 15.29
CA TYR A 193 13.83 13.40 16.73
C TYR A 193 14.70 12.33 17.37
N ALA A 194 15.42 12.69 18.44
CA ALA A 194 16.30 11.79 19.17
C ALA A 194 15.54 11.10 20.31
N ASN A 195 15.54 9.77 20.30
CA ASN A 195 15.14 8.95 21.44
C ASN A 195 16.39 8.51 22.20
N GLU A 196 16.72 9.28 23.24
CA GLU A 196 17.89 9.05 24.09
C GLU A 196 17.65 7.87 25.05
N ARG A 197 18.64 6.98 25.16
CA ARG A 197 18.62 5.78 26.03
C ARG A 197 17.58 4.72 25.65
N SER A 198 17.27 4.61 24.37
CA SER A 198 16.58 3.43 23.84
C SER A 198 17.47 2.20 23.90
N ALA A 199 16.95 1.12 24.48
CA ALA A 199 17.61 -0.18 24.53
C ALA A 199 16.91 -1.16 23.58
N GLY A 200 17.68 -1.96 22.86
CA GLY A 200 17.15 -3.04 22.04
C GLY A 200 16.75 -2.61 20.62
N PHE A 201 15.74 -3.25 20.08
CA PHE A 201 15.34 -3.13 18.67
C PHE A 201 14.04 -2.34 18.53
N LEU A 202 13.98 -1.46 17.53
CA LEU A 202 12.72 -0.88 17.05
C LEU A 202 12.34 -1.65 15.78
N TRP A 203 11.29 -2.46 15.88
CA TRP A 203 10.78 -3.28 14.77
C TRP A 203 9.39 -2.85 14.32
N ASN A 204 8.65 -2.20 15.19
CA ASN A 204 7.35 -1.65 14.85
C ASN A 204 7.56 -0.21 14.41
N GLY A 205 7.00 0.15 13.25
CA GLY A 205 7.10 1.49 12.70
C GLY A 205 6.35 2.50 13.56
N ALA A 206 6.48 3.78 13.21
CA ALA A 206 5.69 4.84 13.85
C ALA A 206 4.21 4.67 13.50
N CYS A 207 3.30 4.83 14.45
CA CYS A 207 1.88 5.07 14.15
C CYS A 207 1.61 6.56 14.32
N VAL A 208 0.70 7.13 13.54
CA VAL A 208 0.38 8.56 13.66
C VAL A 208 -1.05 8.72 14.13
N VAL A 209 -1.25 9.40 15.25
CA VAL A 209 -2.57 9.67 15.84
C VAL A 209 -2.65 11.11 16.29
N GLY A 210 -3.23 11.99 15.47
CA GLY A 210 -3.26 13.43 15.74
C GLY A 210 -1.84 14.01 15.85
N ASP A 211 -1.53 14.61 16.99
CA ASP A 211 -0.20 15.20 17.28
C ASP A 211 0.80 14.17 17.86
N PHE A 212 0.47 12.88 17.84
CA PHE A 212 1.29 11.81 18.41
C PHE A 212 1.91 10.93 17.33
N ILE A 213 3.17 10.54 17.59
CA ILE A 213 3.96 9.58 16.82
C ILE A 213 4.65 8.57 17.75
#